data_AF-A0A076LUU5-F1
#
_entry.id   AF-A0A076LUU5-F1
#
_cell.length_a   1.000
_cell.length_b   1.000
_cell.length_c   1.000
_cell.angle_alpha   90.00
_cell.angle_beta   90.00
_cell.angle_gamma   90.00
#
_symmetry.space_group_name_H-M   'P 1'
#
loop_
_entity.id
_entity.type
_entity.pdbx_description
1 polymer ?
#
loop_
_entity_poly.entity_id
_entity_poly.type
_entity_poly.pdbx_seq_one_letter_code
_entity_poly.pdbx_strand_id
1 'polypeptide(L)' 'MSLTHDNHSSMLQDVQAQRHTEIDYITGYLIRCGRSHGLALPENRQLFDLIKRKEQTYERIGLGVSGTWQ' A
#
# COMPACT_ATOMS: atom_id res chain seq x y z
N MET A 1 -24.65 6.35 17.17
CA MET A 1 -24.72 6.02 15.74
C MET A 1 -23.30 5.82 15.24
N SER A 2 -22.80 4.59 15.14
CA SER A 2 -21.50 4.33 14.51
C SER A 2 -21.48 2.91 13.93
N LEU A 3 -22.07 2.77 12.74
CA LEU A 3 -22.27 1.48 12.07
C LEU A 3 -20.96 0.88 11.51
N THR A 4 -19.84 1.60 11.58
CA THR A 4 -18.58 1.21 10.91
C THR A 4 -17.35 1.27 11.81
N HIS A 5 -17.50 1.41 13.13
CA HIS A 5 -16.35 1.57 14.02
C HIS A 5 -15.44 0.34 14.08
N ASP A 6 -16.01 -0.85 13.90
CA ASP A 6 -15.26 -2.13 13.91
C ASP A 6 -14.68 -2.49 12.54
N ASN A 7 -14.95 -1.69 11.50
CA ASN A 7 -14.50 -2.03 10.15
C ASN A 7 -13.00 -1.78 10.01
N HIS A 8 -12.28 -2.80 9.57
CA HIS A 8 -10.90 -2.70 9.11
C HIS A 8 -10.86 -2.54 7.58
N SER A 9 -10.02 -1.63 7.09
CA SER A 9 -9.83 -1.46 5.65
C SER A 9 -9.22 -2.70 5.01
N SER A 10 -9.55 -2.97 3.74
CA SER A 10 -8.95 -4.06 2.96
C SER A 10 -7.42 -3.97 2.93
N MET A 11 -6.86 -2.78 2.71
CA MET A 11 -5.41 -2.57 2.72
C MET A 11 -4.76 -2.91 4.06
N LEU A 12 -5.44 -2.68 5.20
CA LEU A 12 -4.91 -3.10 6.51
C LEU A 12 -4.88 -4.64 6.61
N GLN A 13 -5.94 -5.30 6.14
CA GLN A 13 -6.02 -6.77 6.10
C GLN A 13 -4.93 -7.36 5.21
N ASP A 14 -4.61 -6.73 4.07
CA ASP A 14 -3.51 -7.14 3.19
C ASP A 14 -2.15 -7.00 3.87
N VAL A 15 -1.90 -5.87 4.56
CA VAL A 15 -0.65 -5.69 5.33
C VAL A 15 -0.52 -6.73 6.44
N GLN A 16 -1.60 -7.02 7.16
CA GLN A 16 -1.60 -8.05 8.22
C GLN A 16 -1.35 -9.46 7.66
N ALA A 17 -1.85 -9.73 6.46
CA ALA A 17 -1.63 -10.99 5.75
C ALA A 17 -0.37 -11.02 4.88
N GLN A 18 0.48 -9.98 4.94
CA GLN A 18 1.71 -9.83 4.14
C GLN A 18 1.48 -9.98 2.63
N ARG A 19 0.33 -9.50 2.12
CA ARG A 19 0.02 -9.43 0.70
C ARG A 19 0.32 -8.04 0.15
N HIS A 20 0.44 -7.94 -1.17
CA HIS A 20 0.43 -6.66 -1.86
C HIS A 20 -0.93 -5.97 -1.68
N THR A 21 -0.91 -4.64 -1.48
CA THR A 21 -2.10 -3.81 -1.32
C THR A 21 -2.51 -3.15 -2.64
N GLU A 22 -3.69 -2.53 -2.68
CA GLU A 22 -4.15 -1.74 -3.83
C GLU A 22 -3.61 -0.29 -3.87
N ILE A 23 -2.60 0.05 -3.06
CA ILE A 23 -2.12 1.44 -2.88
C ILE A 23 -1.66 2.11 -4.19
N ASP A 24 -1.11 1.34 -5.13
CA ASP A 24 -0.66 1.80 -6.46
C ASP A 24 -1.81 2.24 -7.38
N TYR A 25 -2.97 1.60 -7.21
CA TYR A 25 -4.16 1.83 -8.02
C TYR A 25 -5.07 2.90 -7.41
N ILE A 26 -5.06 3.08 -6.08
CA ILE A 26 -5.85 4.11 -5.41
C ILE A 26 -5.03 5.39 -5.26
N THR A 27 -4.10 5.43 -4.30
CA THR A 27 -3.34 6.64 -3.98
C THR A 27 -2.28 6.93 -5.04
N GLY A 28 -1.66 5.90 -5.59
CA GLY A 28 -0.72 6.04 -6.71
C GLY A 28 -1.38 6.67 -7.93
N TYR A 29 -2.61 6.27 -8.27
CA TYR A 29 -3.39 6.88 -9.35
C TYR A 29 -3.72 8.34 -9.05
N LEU A 30 -4.18 8.65 -7.83
CA LEU A 30 -4.48 10.01 -7.40
C LEU A 30 -3.27 10.94 -7.53
N ILE A 31 -2.08 10.47 -7.14
CA ILE A 31 -0.82 11.24 -7.28
C ILE A 31 -0.49 11.48 -8.76
N ARG A 32 -0.64 10.46 -9.62
CA ARG A 32 -0.42 10.61 -11.08
C ARG A 32 -1.38 11.63 -11.68
N CYS A 33 -2.65 11.58 -11.30
CA CYS A 33 -3.68 12.55 -11.71
C CYS A 33 -3.36 13.96 -11.22
N GLY A 34 -3.02 14.14 -9.93
CA GLY A 34 -2.62 15.44 -9.39
C GLY A 34 -1.45 16.05 -10.17
N ARG A 35 -0.44 15.23 -10.48
CA ARG A 35 0.71 15.66 -11.29
C ARG A 35 0.32 16.11 -12.70
N SER A 36 -0.61 15.42 -13.37
CA SER A 36 -1.07 15.84 -14.72
C SER A 36 -1.84 17.16 -14.69
N HIS A 37 -2.40 17.54 -13.54
CA HIS A 37 -3.09 18.82 -13.33
C HIS A 37 -2.22 19.89 -12.65
N GLY A 38 -0.93 19.65 -12.45
CA GLY A 38 -0.03 20.60 -11.78
C GLY A 38 -0.29 20.78 -10.28
N LEU A 39 -0.99 19.84 -9.64
CA LEU A 39 -1.31 19.85 -8.22
C LEU A 39 -0.29 19.03 -7.41
N ALA A 40 0.20 19.63 -6.33
CA ALA A 40 1.02 18.93 -5.34
C ALA A 40 0.11 18.23 -4.31
N LEU A 41 0.34 16.93 -4.09
CA LEU A 41 -0.41 16.13 -3.12
C LEU A 41 0.55 15.55 -2.04
N PRO A 42 1.17 16.39 -1.20
CA PRO A 42 2.23 15.97 -0.28
C PRO A 42 1.76 14.91 0.71
N GLU A 43 0.57 15.07 1.30
CA GLU A 43 0.03 14.11 2.28
C GLU A 43 -0.23 12.73 1.65
N ASN A 44 -0.82 12.70 0.44
CA ASN A 44 -1.04 11.46 -0.30
C ASN A 44 0.29 10.78 -0.64
N ARG A 45 1.33 11.57 -0.97
CA ARG A 45 2.66 11.03 -1.26
C ARG A 45 3.30 10.42 -0.02
N GLN A 46 3.21 11.09 1.12
CA GLN A 46 3.71 10.57 2.39
C GLN A 46 3.01 9.26 2.79
N LEU A 47 1.68 9.19 2.67
CA LEU A 47 0.90 7.98 2.93
C LEU A 47 1.27 6.84 1.98
N PHE A 48 1.38 7.15 0.68
CA PHE A 48 1.82 6.18 -0.33
C PHE A 48 3.18 5.58 0.03
N ASP A 49 4.16 6.45 0.30
CA ASP A 49 5.53 6.01 0.64
C ASP A 49 5.55 5.18 1.94
N LEU A 50 4.73 5.52 2.94
CA LEU A 50 4.62 4.75 4.19
C LEU A 50 4.11 3.32 3.94
N ILE A 51 3.06 3.16 3.12
CA ILE A 51 2.51 1.83 2.80
C ILE A 51 3.49 1.02 1.96
N LYS A 52 4.13 1.61 0.94
CA LYS A 52 5.15 0.90 0.14
C LYS A 52 6.31 0.40 1.01
N ARG A 53 6.74 1.15 2.04
CA ARG A 53 7.76 0.70 3.01
C ARG A 53 7.29 -0.49 3.84
N LYS A 54 6.02 -0.51 4.25
CA LYS A 54 5.44 -1.68 4.94
C LYS A 54 5.45 -2.90 4.02
N GLU A 55 5.01 -2.76 2.78
CA GLU A 55 5.06 -3.85 1.78
C GLU A 55 6.46 -4.42 1.60
N GLN A 56 7.45 -3.56 1.38
CA GLN A 56 8.85 -3.97 1.23
C GLN A 56 9.41 -4.74 2.43
N THR A 57 8.86 -4.55 3.63
CA THR A 57 9.38 -5.19 4.84
C THR A 57 9.11 -6.70 4.84
N TYR A 58 7.92 -7.13 4.41
CA TYR A 58 7.59 -8.56 4.36
C TYR A 58 7.95 -9.24 3.04
N GLU A 59 8.02 -8.50 1.93
CA GLU A 59 8.58 -9.03 0.66
C GLU A 59 10.05 -9.45 0.83
N ARG A 60 10.84 -8.68 1.61
CA ARG A 60 12.24 -9.02 1.93
C ARG A 60 12.36 -10.29 2.80
N ILE A 61 11.35 -10.59 3.62
CA ILE A 61 11.32 -11.78 4.47
C ILE A 61 11.00 -13.02 3.62
N GLY A 62 10.13 -12.89 2.61
CA GLY A 62 9.79 -13.96 1.66
C GLY A 62 10.97 -14.46 0.82
N LEU A 63 12.01 -13.63 0.62
CA LEU A 63 13.22 -13.99 -0.13
C LEU A 63 14.24 -14.82 0.69
N GLY A 64 13.91 -15.19 1.94
CA GLY A 64 14.73 -16.03 2.82
C GLY A 64 14.66 -17.55 2.56
N VAL A 65 13.84 -17.99 1.60
CA VAL A 65 13.81 -19.39 1.13
C VAL A 65 14.02 -19.40 -0.38
N SER A 66 15.31 -19.45 -0.76
CA SER A 66 15.73 -19.87 -2.10
C SER A 66 15.38 -21.36 -2.25
N GLY A 67 14.11 -21.64 -2.54
CA GLY A 67 13.70 -22.86 -3.21
C GLY A 67 14.00 -22.69 -4.69
N THR A 68 14.99 -23.40 -5.18
CA THR A 68 15.28 -23.57 -6.60
C THR A 68 14.01 -23.94 -7.36
N TRP A 69 13.56 -23.11 -8.30
CA TRP A 69 12.66 -23.53 -9.36
C TRP A 69 13.52 -24.04 -10.52
N GLN A 70 13.64 -25.37 -10.62
CA GLN A 70 13.89 -26.08 -11.87
C GLN A 70 12.57 -26.21 -12.63
#